data_AF-A0A9W6Z9L3-F1
#
_entry.id   AF-A0A9W6Z9L3-F1
#
_cell.length_a   1.000
_cell.length_b   1.000
_cell.length_c   1.000
_cell.angle_alpha   90.00
_cell.angle_beta   90.00
_cell.angle_gamma   90.00
#
_symmetry.space_group_name_H-M   'P 1'
#
loop_
_entity.id
_entity.type
_entity.pdbx_description
1 polymer ?
#
loop_
_entity_poly.entity_id
_entity_poly.type
_entity_poly.pdbx_seq_one_letter_code
_entity_poly.pdbx_strand_id
1 'polypeptide(L)'
;MTLSGGILLDGSGRVGSIVANRQFQFDGPPPQAGAIYAAGWSVTDDGKLAIGNTTTFYQCLSGNFYNLYDETLGEHCQPVYLNIVDLIKC
;
A
#
# COMPACT_ATOMS: atom_id res chain seq x y z
N MET A 1 10.52 3.78 -5.64
CA MET A 1 9.97 3.39 -4.33
C MET A 1 11.08 2.76 -3.52
N THR A 2 11.13 3.01 -2.23
CA THR A 2 12.09 2.38 -1.30
C THR A 2 11.33 1.89 -0.07
N LEU A 3 11.78 0.77 0.49
CA LEU A 3 11.28 0.24 1.74
C LEU A 3 12.45 0.12 2.71
N SER A 4 12.44 0.88 3.80
CA SER A 4 13.52 0.88 4.79
C SER A 4 12.96 1.09 6.18
N GLY A 5 13.39 0.29 7.16
CA GLY A 5 12.90 0.36 8.54
C GLY A 5 11.38 0.21 8.66
N GLY A 6 10.74 -0.50 7.71
CA GLY A 6 9.29 -0.65 7.64
C GLY A 6 8.53 0.58 7.15
N ILE A 7 9.22 1.60 6.63
CA ILE A 7 8.64 2.80 6.02
C ILE A 7 8.76 2.67 4.50
N LEU A 8 7.62 2.77 3.81
CA LEU A 8 7.54 2.75 2.36
C LEU A 8 7.53 4.18 1.83
N LEU A 9 8.45 4.51 0.93
CA LEU A 9 8.53 5.83 0.29
C LEU A 9 8.39 5.69 -1.23
N ASP A 10 7.69 6.63 -1.85
CA ASP A 10 7.64 6.73 -3.31
C ASP A 10 8.86 7.46 -3.90
N GLY A 11 8.89 7.62 -5.23
CA GLY A 11 9.99 8.31 -5.91
C GLY A 11 10.08 9.81 -5.60
N SER A 12 9.04 10.41 -5.01
CA SER A 12 8.98 11.80 -4.60
C SER A 12 9.21 11.98 -3.10
N GLY A 13 9.52 10.90 -2.36
CA GLY A 13 9.75 10.93 -0.92
C GLY A 13 8.46 10.97 -0.08
N ARG A 14 7.29 10.74 -0.68
CA ARG A 14 6.02 10.65 0.04
C ARG A 14 5.91 9.32 0.77
N VAL A 15 5.27 9.33 1.92
CA VAL A 15 5.09 8.16 2.80
C VAL A 15 3.88 7.36 2.34
N GLY A 16 4.12 6.09 2.02
CA GLY A 16 3.07 5.10 1.78
C GLY A 16 2.37 4.78 3.09
N SER A 17 1.06 5.02 3.13
CA SER A 17 0.26 4.89 4.34
C SER A 17 -1.13 4.35 4.05
N ILE A 18 -1.71 3.69 5.06
CA ILE A 18 -3.14 3.38 5.10
C ILE A 18 -3.82 4.48 5.89
N VAL A 19 -4.71 5.21 5.25
CA VAL A 19 -5.42 6.34 5.87
C VAL A 19 -6.75 5.94 6.51
N ALA A 20 -7.41 6.86 7.20
CA ALA A 20 -8.58 6.57 8.04
C ALA A 20 -9.74 5.89 7.30
N ASN A 21 -9.87 6.10 5.99
CA ASN A 21 -10.85 5.43 5.14
C ASN A 21 -10.33 4.11 4.54
N ARG A 22 -9.26 3.53 5.11
CA ARG A 22 -8.61 2.26 4.70
C ARG A 22 -7.83 2.32 3.40
N GLN A 23 -7.77 3.48 2.74
CA GLN A 23 -7.10 3.61 1.45
C GLN A 23 -5.58 3.57 1.61
N PHE A 24 -4.93 2.81 0.73
CA PHE A 24 -3.49 2.89 0.54
C PHE A 24 -3.14 4.06 -0.37
N GLN A 25 -2.38 5.04 0.14
CA GLN A 25 -1.95 6.22 -0.61
C GLN A 25 -0.56 6.71 -0.18
N PHE A 26 0.00 7.60 -0.99
CA PHE A 26 1.29 8.23 -0.74
C PHE A 26 1.13 9.73 -0.50
N ASP A 27 1.46 10.18 0.71
CA ASP A 27 1.32 11.58 1.15
C ASP A 27 2.54 12.09 1.91
N GLY A 28 2.63 13.41 2.07
CA GLY A 28 3.59 14.03 2.99
C GLY A 28 5.04 13.92 2.55
N PRO A 29 6.01 14.01 3.48
CA PRO A 29 5.85 13.94 4.95
C PRO A 29 5.37 15.25 5.63
N PRO A 30 4.60 15.19 6.74
CA PRO A 30 4.09 14.00 7.41
C PRO A 30 2.93 13.35 6.63
N PRO A 31 2.68 12.04 6.80
CA PRO A 31 1.50 11.40 6.23
C PRO A 31 0.21 12.08 6.73
N GLN A 32 -0.91 11.85 6.04
CA GLN A 32 -2.17 12.46 6.39
C GLN A 32 -2.53 12.23 7.88
N ALA A 33 -2.99 13.28 8.55
CA ALA A 33 -3.44 13.17 9.93
C ALA A 33 -4.55 12.12 10.05
N GLY A 34 -4.40 11.19 11.00
CA GLY A 34 -5.31 10.06 11.16
C GLY A 34 -4.95 8.83 10.31
N ALA A 35 -3.75 8.78 9.73
CA ALA A 35 -3.24 7.54 9.13
C ALA A 35 -3.20 6.41 10.16
N ILE A 36 -3.76 5.25 9.78
CA ILE A 36 -3.81 4.03 10.57
C ILE A 36 -2.45 3.35 10.56
N TYR A 37 -1.83 3.29 9.38
CA TYR A 37 -0.48 2.77 9.20
C TYR A 37 0.36 3.75 8.41
N ALA A 38 1.50 4.17 8.97
CA ALA A 38 2.54 4.94 8.27
C ALA A 38 3.89 4.20 8.23
N ALA A 39 3.97 3.06 8.90
CA ALA A 39 5.12 2.17 9.00
C ALA A 39 4.62 0.73 9.26
N GLY A 40 5.53 -0.23 9.35
CA GLY A 40 5.19 -1.65 9.52
C GLY A 40 5.00 -2.37 8.18
N TRP A 41 5.45 -1.76 7.09
CA TRP A 41 5.55 -2.40 5.79
C TRP A 41 6.68 -3.44 5.80
N SER A 42 6.46 -4.57 5.14
CA SER A 42 7.47 -5.61 4.97
C SER A 42 7.31 -6.27 3.60
N VAL A 43 8.32 -7.03 3.19
CA VAL A 43 8.25 -7.88 2.00
C VAL A 43 8.39 -9.31 2.45
N THR A 44 7.47 -10.17 2.01
CA THR A 44 7.50 -11.60 2.30
C THR A 44 8.55 -12.30 1.46
N ASP A 45 8.91 -13.53 1.84
CA ASP A 45 9.88 -14.35 1.11
C ASP A 45 9.46 -14.64 -0.35
N ASP A 46 8.16 -14.65 -0.63
CA ASP A 46 7.61 -14.80 -1.99
C ASP A 46 7.46 -13.46 -2.74
N GLY A 47 8.05 -12.38 -2.23
CA GLY A 47 8.14 -11.09 -2.90
C GLY A 47 6.86 -10.26 -2.87
N LYS A 48 5.95 -10.48 -1.91
CA LYS A 48 4.74 -9.67 -1.74
C LYS A 48 4.95 -8.58 -0.71
N LEU A 49 4.37 -7.41 -0.97
CA LEU A 49 4.26 -6.35 0.03
C LEU A 49 3.25 -6.77 1.09
N ALA A 50 3.61 -6.58 2.35
CA ALA A 50 2.76 -6.78 3.51
C ALA A 50 2.68 -5.52 4.36
N ILE A 51 1.58 -5.36 5.07
CA ILE A 51 1.40 -4.36 6.12
C ILE A 51 0.92 -5.06 7.39
N GLY A 52 1.70 -4.96 8.47
CA GLY A 52 1.50 -5.80 9.65
C GLY A 52 1.62 -7.29 9.29
N ASN A 53 0.54 -8.05 9.47
CA ASN A 53 0.50 -9.51 9.24
C ASN A 53 -0.29 -9.92 7.99
N THR A 54 -0.70 -8.97 7.14
CA THR A 54 -1.48 -9.26 5.92
C THR A 54 -0.72 -8.86 4.66
N THR A 55 -0.89 -9.66 3.61
CA THR A 55 -0.46 -9.38 2.23
C THR A 55 -1.64 -9.12 1.29
N THR A 56 -2.87 -9.30 1.78
CA THR A 56 -4.07 -9.10 0.99
C THR A 56 -4.48 -7.63 1.07
N PHE A 57 -4.52 -7.01 -0.10
CA PHE A 57 -5.14 -5.70 -0.32
C PHE A 57 -6.43 -5.91 -1.09
N TYR A 58 -7.21 -4.85 -1.24
CA TYR A 58 -8.46 -4.87 -1.99
C TYR A 58 -8.48 -3.75 -3.01
N GLN A 59 -8.75 -4.08 -4.27
CA GLN A 59 -9.04 -3.09 -5.30
C GLN A 59 -10.55 -2.88 -5.38
N CYS A 60 -11.02 -1.64 -5.26
CA CYS A 60 -12.43 -1.31 -5.40
C CYS A 60 -12.62 -0.28 -6.51
N LEU A 61 -13.60 -0.52 -7.39
CA LEU A 61 -13.90 0.38 -8.49
C LEU A 61 -14.48 1.70 -7.96
N SER A 62 -13.87 2.81 -8.33
CA SER A 62 -14.28 4.17 -7.97
C SER A 62 -14.37 5.02 -9.24
N GLY A 63 -15.53 5.01 -9.89
CA GLY A 63 -15.71 5.63 -11.20
C GLY A 63 -15.00 4.83 -12.29
N ASN A 64 -13.92 5.40 -12.86
CA ASN A 64 -13.16 4.81 -13.97
C ASN A 64 -11.81 4.22 -13.55
N PHE A 65 -11.49 4.22 -12.27
CA PHE A 65 -10.23 3.72 -11.73
C PHE A 65 -10.45 2.89 -10.48
N TYR A 66 -9.44 2.11 -10.09
CA TYR A 66 -9.47 1.31 -8.88
C TYR A 66 -8.62 1.98 -7.79
N ASN A 67 -9.19 2.08 -6.59
CA ASN A 67 -8.46 2.44 -5.38
C ASN A 67 -8.04 1.16 -4.65
N LEU A 68 -6.91 1.22 -3.95
CA LEU A 68 -6.39 0.13 -3.13
C LEU A 68 -6.69 0.38 -1.65
N TYR A 69 -7.05 -0.68 -0.93
CA TYR A 69 -7.41 -0.64 0.48
C TYR A 69 -6.76 -1.81 1.25
N ASP A 70 -6.55 -1.66 2.56
CA ASP A 70 -6.08 -2.74 3.44
C ASP A 70 -7.20 -3.70 3.87
N GLU A 71 -8.46 -3.28 3.78
CA GLU A 71 -9.63 -4.11 4.00
C GLU A 71 -10.68 -3.93 2.89
N THR A 72 -11.61 -4.86 2.79
CA THR A 72 -12.71 -4.76 1.83
C THR A 72 -13.71 -3.70 2.27
N LEU A 73 -14.13 -2.83 1.34
CA LEU A 73 -15.19 -1.85 1.55
C LEU A 73 -16.58 -2.32 1.12
N GLY A 74 -16.71 -3.59 0.69
CA GLY A 74 -17.97 -4.19 0.29
C GLY A 74 -17.87 -5.04 -0.97
N GLU A 75 -19.01 -5.26 -1.62
CA GLU A 75 -19.17 -6.25 -2.68
C GLU A 75 -18.45 -5.89 -4.00
N HIS A 76 -18.11 -4.62 -4.21
CA HIS A 76 -17.43 -4.14 -5.41
C HIS A 76 -15.90 -4.13 -5.30
N CYS A 77 -15.36 -4.87 -4.33
CA CYS A 77 -13.94 -4.98 -4.06
C CYS A 77 -13.43 -6.38 -4.35
N GLN A 78 -12.26 -6.48 -4.97
CA GLN A 78 -11.59 -7.75 -5.25
C GLN A 78 -10.26 -7.83 -4.51
N PRO A 79 -9.91 -9.00 -3.93
CA PRO A 79 -8.62 -9.16 -3.27
C PRO A 79 -7.49 -9.11 -4.31
N VAL A 80 -6.40 -8.42 -3.96
CA VAL A 80 -5.20 -8.26 -4.77
C VAL A 80 -3.95 -8.39 -3.90
N TYR A 81 -2.86 -8.77 -4.54
CA TYR A 81 -1.54 -8.88 -3.92
C TYR A 81 -0.58 -7.96 -4.66
N LEU A 82 0.25 -7.23 -3.93
CA LEU A 82 1.23 -6.32 -4.50
C LEU A 82 2.59 -7.03 -4.54
N ASN A 83 3.02 -7.43 -5.74
CA ASN A 83 4.32 -8.07 -5.93
C ASN A 83 5.42 -7.03 -6.13
N ILE A 84 6.54 -7.21 -5.45
CA ILE A 84 7.77 -6.47 -5.66
C ILE A 84 8.51 -7.12 -6.82
N VAL A 85 8.87 -6.30 -7.81
CA VAL A 85 9.56 -6.75 -9.01
C VAL A 85 10.87 -5.98 -9.17
N ASP A 86 11.92 -6.70 -9.50
CA ASP A 86 13.19 -6.10 -9.90
C ASP A 86 13.15 -5.81 -11.41
N LEU A 87 13.29 -4.53 -11.75
CA LEU A 87 13.43 -4.12 -13.14
C LEU A 87 14.87 -4.34 -13.56
N ILE A 88 15.13 -5.47 -14.24
CA ILE A 88 16.41 -5.70 -14.90
C ILE A 88 16.45 -4.85 -16.16
N LYS A 89 17.44 -3.95 -16.23
CA LYS A 89 17.70 -3.16 -17.44
C LYS A 89 18.52 -4.02 -18.39
N CYS A 90 17.89 -4.48 -19.47
CA CYS A 90 18.55 -5.22 -20.55
C CYS A 90 19.52 -4.33 -21.34
#